data_AF-A0A2A2HG07-F1
#
_entry.id   AF-A0A2A2HG07-F1
#
_cell.length_a   1.000
_cell.length_b   1.000
_cell.length_c   1.000
_cell.angle_alpha   90.00
_cell.angle_beta   90.00
_cell.angle_gamma   90.00
#
_symmetry.space_group_name_H-M   'P 1'
#
loop_
_entity.id
_entity.type
_entity.pdbx_description
1 polymer ?
#
loop_
_entity_poly.entity_id
_entity_poly.type
_entity_poly.pdbx_seq_one_letter_code
_entity_poly.pdbx_strand_id
1 'polypeptide(L)'
;MVNLTLLKEKAKKFAEDQKDTSYEKGETSSFWLDFMKIFDIKNKVLNFEYQIKDGNNQTRYIDVIWKGNFIVEQKTRGRNLDKAFKQALGYSNLLSNEDRVDYIIVCDFNTFRLTNIKTNEDIEFNLEELPDYIENFDFIYNYGEKFHPTQEQLTLKASEVLAKIHDQLVSTNYTEKDLEIFLIRLLFCLYAEDTGIFDEYQFYDYIKLSDKNPYILLIS
;
A
#
# COMPACT_ATOMS: atom_id res chain seq x y z
N MET A 1 -20.27 -2.41 -3.43
CA MET A 1 -20.15 -3.52 -4.39
C MET A 1 -19.64 -2.96 -5.69
N VAL A 2 -18.50 -3.46 -6.16
CA VAL A 2 -17.84 -3.02 -7.39
C VAL A 2 -18.69 -3.40 -8.60
N ASN A 3 -18.95 -2.46 -9.52
CA ASN A 3 -19.65 -2.74 -10.76
C ASN A 3 -18.65 -3.23 -11.81
N LEU A 4 -18.53 -4.54 -11.92
CA LEU A 4 -17.58 -5.18 -12.83
C LEU A 4 -17.86 -4.84 -14.31
N THR A 5 -19.12 -4.79 -14.73
CA THR A 5 -19.49 -4.41 -16.09
C THR A 5 -18.97 -3.02 -16.44
N LEU A 6 -19.13 -2.05 -15.54
CA LEU A 6 -18.60 -0.70 -15.72
C LEU A 6 -17.07 -0.66 -15.78
N LEU A 7 -16.38 -1.47 -14.96
CA LEU A 7 -14.93 -1.59 -15.04
C LEU A 7 -14.48 -2.13 -16.40
N LYS A 8 -15.15 -3.17 -16.92
CA LYS A 8 -14.87 -3.73 -18.25
C LYS A 8 -15.08 -2.71 -19.36
N GLU A 9 -16.14 -1.90 -19.29
CA GLU A 9 -16.39 -0.82 -20.25
C GLU A 9 -15.28 0.26 -20.21
N LYS A 10 -14.88 0.70 -19.01
CA LYS A 10 -13.80 1.68 -18.85
C LYS A 10 -12.44 1.13 -19.30
N ALA A 11 -12.16 -0.14 -18.98
CA ALA A 11 -10.96 -0.83 -19.43
C ALA A 11 -10.90 -0.93 -20.95
N LYS A 12 -12.04 -1.23 -21.60
CA LYS A 12 -12.14 -1.28 -23.06
C LYS A 12 -11.85 0.08 -23.68
N LYS A 13 -12.45 1.13 -23.13
CA LYS A 13 -12.18 2.50 -23.57
C LYS A 13 -10.71 2.89 -23.40
N PHE A 14 -10.10 2.57 -22.25
CA PHE A 14 -8.68 2.80 -22.03
C PHE A 14 -7.82 2.06 -23.07
N ALA A 15 -8.13 0.80 -23.37
CA ALA A 15 -7.41 0.03 -24.37
C ALA A 15 -7.52 0.63 -25.79
N GLU A 16 -8.70 1.15 -26.15
CA GLU A 16 -8.93 1.86 -27.41
C GLU A 16 -8.15 3.19 -27.46
N ASP A 17 -8.22 3.99 -26.39
CA ASP A 17 -7.57 5.30 -26.28
C ASP A 17 -6.03 5.19 -26.30
N GLN A 18 -5.46 4.08 -25.79
CA GLN A 18 -4.02 3.86 -25.67
C GLN A 18 -3.43 2.93 -26.75
N LYS A 19 -4.22 2.50 -27.74
CA LYS A 19 -3.84 1.49 -28.74
C LYS A 19 -2.55 1.84 -29.50
N ASP A 20 -2.39 3.13 -29.83
CA ASP A 20 -1.28 3.63 -30.64
C ASP A 20 -0.15 4.23 -29.78
N THR A 21 -0.27 4.17 -28.45
CA THR A 21 0.75 4.67 -27.54
C THR A 21 2.04 3.86 -27.72
N SER A 22 3.11 4.55 -28.08
CA SER A 22 4.41 3.94 -28.37
C SER A 22 5.56 4.86 -27.97
N TYR A 23 5.56 5.33 -26.72
CA TYR A 23 6.57 6.18 -26.11
C TYR A 23 6.98 7.38 -26.98
N GLU A 24 6.16 8.42 -26.95
CA GLU A 24 6.67 9.78 -27.04
C GLU A 24 7.18 10.20 -25.65
N LYS A 25 8.30 10.92 -25.60
CA LYS A 25 9.01 11.24 -24.35
C LYS A 25 8.05 11.98 -23.36
N GLY A 26 7.56 11.28 -22.33
CA GLY A 26 6.67 11.83 -21.31
C GLY A 26 5.36 11.06 -21.06
N GLU A 27 5.06 10.02 -21.84
CA GLU A 27 3.75 9.34 -21.81
C GLU A 27 3.52 8.36 -20.64
N THR A 28 4.57 7.93 -19.91
CA THR A 28 4.41 6.98 -18.80
C THR A 28 3.44 7.51 -17.75
N SER A 29 3.62 8.76 -17.33
CA SER A 29 2.77 9.34 -16.29
C SER A 29 1.33 9.46 -16.74
N SER A 30 1.06 9.96 -17.96
CA SER A 30 -0.30 10.05 -18.48
C SER A 30 -0.96 8.69 -18.63
N PHE A 31 -0.24 7.69 -19.15
CA PHE A 31 -0.75 6.32 -19.31
C PHE A 31 -1.25 5.74 -17.99
N TRP A 32 -0.43 5.81 -16.93
CA TRP A 32 -0.81 5.26 -15.64
C TRP A 32 -1.88 6.10 -14.93
N LEU A 33 -1.87 7.43 -15.10
CA LEU A 33 -2.94 8.28 -14.60
C LEU A 33 -4.28 7.96 -15.28
N ASP A 34 -4.28 7.67 -16.58
CA ASP A 34 -5.46 7.24 -17.32
C ASP A 34 -5.92 5.84 -16.90
N PHE A 35 -4.97 4.92 -16.66
CA PHE A 35 -5.25 3.59 -16.14
C PHE A 35 -5.96 3.66 -14.78
N MET A 36 -5.52 4.53 -13.86
CA MET A 36 -6.18 4.69 -12.56
C MET A 36 -7.62 5.21 -12.64
N LYS A 37 -7.98 5.93 -13.71
CA LYS A 37 -9.37 6.39 -13.93
C LYS A 37 -10.35 5.25 -14.17
N ILE A 38 -9.87 4.08 -14.62
CA ILE A 38 -10.73 2.89 -14.74
C ILE A 38 -11.37 2.56 -13.39
N PHE A 39 -10.59 2.71 -12.31
CA PHE A 39 -10.96 2.34 -10.95
C PHE A 39 -11.49 3.50 -10.10
N ASP A 40 -11.69 4.69 -10.70
CA ASP A 40 -12.09 5.92 -10.00
C ASP A 40 -11.13 6.33 -8.85
N ILE A 41 -9.86 5.92 -8.92
CA ILE A 41 -8.86 6.25 -7.92
C ILE A 41 -8.25 7.63 -8.23
N LYS A 42 -8.11 8.45 -7.17
CA LYS A 42 -7.46 9.77 -7.29
C LYS A 42 -5.98 9.61 -7.59
N ASN A 43 -5.52 10.30 -8.63
CA ASN A 43 -4.15 10.37 -9.12
C ASN A 43 -3.05 10.68 -8.08
N LYS A 44 -3.39 11.29 -6.94
CA LYS A 44 -2.43 11.70 -5.89
C LYS A 44 -1.74 10.54 -5.17
N VAL A 45 -2.20 9.29 -5.36
CA VAL A 45 -1.61 8.10 -4.74
C VAL A 45 -0.37 7.59 -5.48
N LEU A 46 -0.23 7.94 -6.76
CA LEU A 46 0.91 7.52 -7.58
C LEU A 46 2.07 8.50 -7.41
N ASN A 47 3.25 7.96 -7.11
CA ASN A 47 4.51 8.68 -7.23
C ASN A 47 5.24 8.19 -8.49
N PHE A 48 5.72 9.13 -9.30
CA PHE A 48 6.45 8.86 -10.54
C PHE A 48 7.94 9.11 -10.33
N GLU A 49 8.77 8.37 -11.07
CA GLU A 49 10.23 8.48 -10.98
C GLU A 49 10.70 8.45 -9.50
N TYR A 50 10.16 7.51 -8.73
CA TYR A 50 10.39 7.43 -7.30
C TYR A 50 11.83 7.02 -7.01
N GLN A 51 12.55 7.87 -6.29
CA GLN A 51 13.97 7.72 -6.03
C GLN A 51 14.24 6.68 -4.94
N ILE A 52 15.12 5.73 -5.25
CA ILE A 52 15.62 4.73 -4.30
C ILE A 52 17.14 4.63 -4.35
N LYS A 53 17.73 4.09 -3.29
CA LYS A 53 19.16 3.76 -3.22
C LYS A 53 19.33 2.26 -3.38
N ASP A 54 20.14 1.84 -4.34
CA ASP A 54 20.52 0.43 -4.47
C ASP A 54 21.58 0.03 -3.42
N GLY A 55 21.90 -1.26 -3.35
CA GLY A 55 22.89 -1.79 -2.40
C GLY A 55 24.30 -1.19 -2.55
N ASN A 56 24.59 -0.48 -3.64
CA ASN A 56 25.85 0.23 -3.89
C ASN A 56 25.71 1.74 -3.67
N ASN A 57 24.63 2.20 -3.03
CA ASN A 57 24.29 3.60 -2.79
C ASN A 57 24.11 4.44 -4.07
N GLN A 58 23.93 3.80 -5.22
CA GLN A 58 23.60 4.48 -6.47
C GLN A 58 22.12 4.82 -6.47
N THR A 59 21.80 5.99 -7.01
CA THR A 59 20.41 6.41 -7.17
C THR A 59 19.79 5.66 -8.34
N ARG A 60 18.66 5.01 -8.08
CA ARG A 60 17.78 4.37 -9.07
C ARG A 60 16.38 4.96 -8.96
N TYR A 61 15.57 4.71 -9.97
CA TYR A 61 14.22 5.24 -10.07
C TYR A 61 13.25 4.11 -10.39
N ILE A 62 12.14 4.07 -9.65
CA ILE A 62 10.96 3.26 -9.96
C ILE A 62 10.03 4.13 -10.80
N ASP A 63 9.55 3.64 -11.95
CA ASP A 63 8.74 4.47 -12.86
C ASP A 63 7.44 4.94 -12.22
N VAL A 64 6.72 4.03 -11.55
CA VAL A 64 5.51 4.34 -10.78
C VAL A 64 5.48 3.52 -9.49
N ILE A 65 5.06 4.14 -8.39
CA ILE A 65 4.76 3.45 -7.14
C ILE A 65 3.46 3.98 -6.54
N TRP A 66 2.61 3.06 -6.09
CA TRP A 66 1.63 3.30 -5.05
C TRP A 66 2.14 2.59 -3.79
N LYS A 67 2.69 3.38 -2.86
CA LYS A 67 3.25 2.89 -1.59
C LYS A 67 2.25 2.03 -0.83
N GLY A 68 2.67 0.86 -0.36
CA GLY A 68 1.79 -0.09 0.32
C GLY A 68 0.94 -0.97 -0.61
N ASN A 69 1.02 -0.77 -1.94
CA ASN A 69 0.17 -1.46 -2.90
C ASN A 69 0.97 -2.15 -4.02
N PHE A 70 1.47 -1.38 -4.98
CA PHE A 70 2.17 -1.90 -6.15
C PHE A 70 3.29 -0.98 -6.65
N ILE A 71 4.22 -1.55 -7.40
CA ILE A 71 5.18 -0.81 -8.22
C ILE A 71 5.01 -1.15 -9.70
N VAL A 72 5.44 -0.23 -10.56
CA VAL A 72 5.50 -0.41 -12.00
C VAL A 72 6.90 -0.16 -12.51
N GLU A 73 7.37 -1.01 -13.41
CA GLU A 73 8.46 -0.72 -14.34
C GLU A 73 7.91 -0.64 -15.78
N GLN A 74 8.03 0.53 -16.40
CA GLN A 74 7.54 0.81 -17.75
C GLN A 74 8.68 0.69 -18.76
N LYS A 75 8.41 0.05 -19.89
CA LYS A 75 9.34 -0.01 -21.02
C LYS A 75 8.73 0.63 -22.27
N THR A 76 9.62 0.93 -23.23
CA THR A 76 9.20 1.24 -24.60
C THR A 76 8.56 0.01 -25.23
N ARG A 77 7.59 0.22 -26.13
CA ARG A 77 6.83 -0.86 -26.77
C ARG A 77 7.73 -1.87 -27.48
N GLY A 78 7.44 -3.16 -27.29
CA GLY A 78 8.16 -4.29 -27.85
C GLY A 78 9.45 -4.67 -27.09
N ARG A 79 9.69 -4.11 -25.90
CA ARG A 79 10.89 -4.44 -25.10
C ARG A 79 10.64 -5.64 -24.18
N ASN A 80 11.74 -6.31 -23.81
CA ASN A 80 11.68 -7.50 -22.96
C ASN A 80 11.22 -7.16 -21.52
N LEU A 81 10.11 -7.76 -21.11
CA LEU A 81 9.51 -7.62 -19.79
C LEU A 81 10.20 -8.45 -18.70
N ASP A 82 10.92 -9.53 -19.03
CA ASP A 82 11.62 -10.35 -18.02
C ASP A 82 12.72 -9.55 -17.30
N LYS A 83 13.45 -8.73 -18.05
CA LYS A 83 14.46 -7.82 -17.49
C LYS A 83 13.80 -6.74 -16.62
N ALA A 84 12.66 -6.20 -17.08
CA ALA A 84 11.89 -5.23 -16.32
C ALA A 84 11.40 -5.82 -15.00
N PHE A 85 10.89 -7.05 -15.01
CA PHE A 85 10.39 -7.73 -13.81
C PHE A 85 11.51 -7.96 -12.79
N LYS A 86 12.67 -8.48 -13.23
CA LYS A 86 13.84 -8.67 -12.35
C LYS A 86 14.30 -7.35 -11.72
N GLN A 87 14.24 -6.26 -12.48
CA GLN A 87 14.59 -4.93 -12.00
C GLN A 87 13.57 -4.45 -10.95
N ALA A 88 12.28 -4.52 -11.24
CA ALA A 88 11.21 -4.15 -10.32
C ALA A 88 11.26 -4.97 -9.02
N LEU A 89 11.48 -6.29 -9.12
CA LEU A 89 11.64 -7.16 -7.95
C LEU A 89 12.87 -6.78 -7.10
N GLY A 90 13.97 -6.38 -7.75
CA GLY A 90 15.12 -5.83 -7.04
C GLY A 90 14.76 -4.56 -6.26
N TYR A 91 13.97 -3.67 -6.87
CA TYR A 91 13.52 -2.43 -6.25
C TYR A 91 12.53 -2.65 -5.10
N SER A 92 11.58 -3.58 -5.23
CA SER A 92 10.62 -3.89 -4.16
C SER A 92 11.31 -4.36 -2.87
N ASN A 93 12.44 -5.05 -2.99
CA ASN A 93 13.23 -5.53 -1.84
C ASN A 93 13.99 -4.42 -1.11
N LEU A 94 14.08 -3.21 -1.69
CA LEU A 94 14.76 -2.05 -1.12
C LEU A 94 13.77 -1.09 -0.43
N LEU A 95 12.46 -1.31 -0.57
CA LEU A 95 11.44 -0.48 0.07
C LEU A 95 11.42 -0.69 1.58
N SER A 96 11.07 0.35 2.33
CA SER A 96 10.83 0.23 3.77
C SER A 96 9.62 -0.68 4.03
N ASN A 97 9.48 -1.15 5.27
CA ASN A 97 8.31 -1.93 5.66
C ASN A 97 6.99 -1.18 5.43
N GLU A 98 7.00 0.15 5.58
CA GLU A 98 5.82 1.01 5.37
C GLU A 98 5.46 1.16 3.88
N ASP A 99 6.47 1.13 3.01
CA ASP A 99 6.30 1.28 1.56
C ASP A 99 6.17 -0.07 0.83
N ARG A 100 6.27 -1.19 1.56
CA ARG A 100 6.25 -2.55 1.02
C ARG A 100 5.02 -2.77 0.13
N VAL A 101 5.26 -3.35 -1.04
CA VAL A 101 4.23 -3.66 -2.03
C VAL A 101 4.01 -5.16 -2.15
N ASP A 102 2.82 -5.55 -2.60
CA ASP A 102 2.44 -6.95 -2.82
C ASP A 102 2.33 -7.32 -4.31
N TYR A 103 2.29 -6.31 -5.18
CA TYR A 103 2.16 -6.49 -6.62
C TYR A 103 3.26 -5.76 -7.37
N ILE A 104 3.74 -6.40 -8.43
CA ILE A 104 4.62 -5.81 -9.43
C ILE A 104 3.88 -5.82 -10.75
N ILE A 105 3.88 -4.70 -11.45
CA ILE A 105 3.40 -4.60 -12.82
C ILE A 105 4.57 -4.22 -13.71
N VAL A 106 4.77 -4.93 -14.81
CA VAL A 106 5.67 -4.49 -15.87
C VAL A 106 4.90 -4.34 -17.16
N CYS A 107 5.12 -3.23 -17.86
CA CYS A 107 4.32 -2.87 -19.02
C CYS A 107 5.18 -2.23 -20.10
N ASP A 108 4.88 -2.53 -21.36
CA ASP A 108 5.51 -1.89 -22.53
C ASP A 108 4.50 -1.09 -23.37
N PHE A 109 3.42 -0.59 -22.74
CA PHE A 109 2.24 0.04 -23.36
C PHE A 109 1.30 -0.94 -24.06
N ASN A 110 1.81 -2.05 -24.58
CA ASN A 110 0.99 -3.06 -25.23
C ASN A 110 0.77 -4.29 -24.36
N THR A 111 1.79 -4.75 -23.66
CA THR A 111 1.80 -6.00 -22.93
C THR A 111 1.90 -5.67 -21.45
N PHE A 112 0.95 -6.16 -20.67
CA PHE A 112 0.98 -6.10 -19.22
C PHE A 112 1.41 -7.44 -18.68
N ARG A 113 2.34 -7.43 -17.73
CA ARG A 113 2.58 -8.56 -16.83
C ARG A 113 2.36 -8.11 -15.40
N LEU A 114 1.37 -8.71 -14.75
CA LEU A 114 1.04 -8.49 -13.35
C LEU A 114 1.52 -9.69 -12.54
N THR A 115 2.26 -9.45 -11.47
CA THR A 115 2.76 -10.49 -10.57
C THR A 115 2.38 -10.18 -9.14
N ASN A 116 1.74 -11.13 -8.47
CA ASN A 116 1.57 -11.11 -7.01
C ASN A 116 2.83 -11.74 -6.37
N ILE A 117 3.64 -10.93 -5.68
CA ILE A 117 4.92 -11.40 -5.14
C ILE A 117 4.75 -12.30 -3.91
N LYS A 118 3.58 -12.29 -3.27
CA LYS A 118 3.28 -13.16 -2.12
C LYS A 118 2.96 -14.58 -2.56
N THR A 119 2.15 -14.72 -3.61
CA THR A 119 1.74 -16.03 -4.14
C THR A 119 2.65 -16.54 -5.25
N ASN A 120 3.50 -15.66 -5.80
CA ASN A 120 4.33 -15.93 -6.98
C ASN A 120 3.48 -16.35 -8.20
N GLU A 121 2.27 -15.78 -8.31
CA GLU A 121 1.39 -15.93 -9.46
C GLU A 121 1.60 -14.75 -10.40
N ASP A 122 1.78 -15.04 -11.68
CA ASP A 122 1.88 -14.06 -12.75
C ASP A 122 0.84 -14.29 -13.84
N ILE A 123 0.37 -13.18 -14.40
CA ILE A 123 -0.46 -13.17 -15.61
C ILE A 123 0.17 -12.20 -16.61
N GLU A 124 0.07 -12.54 -17.89
CA GLU A 124 0.52 -11.69 -18.98
C GLU A 124 -0.57 -11.63 -20.05
N PHE A 125 -0.88 -10.42 -20.53
CA PHE A 125 -1.93 -10.17 -21.51
C PHE A 125 -1.65 -8.87 -22.28
N ASN A 126 -2.23 -8.74 -23.48
CA ASN A 126 -2.16 -7.53 -24.27
C ASN A 126 -3.19 -6.49 -23.83
N LEU A 127 -2.94 -5.22 -24.13
CA LEU A 127 -3.78 -4.08 -23.79
C LEU A 127 -5.23 -4.28 -24.27
N GLU A 128 -5.42 -4.88 -25.45
CA GLU A 128 -6.74 -5.18 -26.00
C GLU A 128 -7.54 -6.20 -25.17
N GLU A 129 -6.85 -7.04 -24.41
CA GLU A 129 -7.42 -8.06 -23.52
C GLU A 129 -7.66 -7.52 -22.11
N LEU A 130 -7.23 -6.29 -21.78
CA LEU A 130 -7.41 -5.68 -20.45
C LEU A 130 -8.85 -5.78 -19.89
N PRO A 131 -9.93 -5.63 -20.70
CA PRO A 131 -11.30 -5.81 -20.18
C PRO A 131 -11.56 -7.20 -19.60
N ASP A 132 -10.94 -8.23 -20.16
CA ASP A 132 -11.11 -9.62 -19.71
C ASP A 132 -10.30 -9.91 -18.45
N TYR A 133 -9.18 -9.20 -18.25
CA TYR A 133 -8.28 -9.33 -17.10
C TYR A 133 -8.44 -8.26 -16.02
N ILE A 134 -9.43 -7.36 -16.14
CA ILE A 134 -9.53 -6.20 -15.23
C ILE A 134 -9.76 -6.60 -13.75
N GLU A 135 -10.34 -7.77 -13.52
CA GLU A 135 -10.60 -8.34 -12.19
C GLU A 135 -9.31 -8.70 -11.45
N ASN A 136 -8.21 -8.95 -12.17
CA ASN A 136 -6.92 -9.23 -11.55
C ASN A 136 -6.31 -7.98 -10.87
N PHE A 137 -6.87 -6.79 -11.12
CA PHE A 137 -6.51 -5.54 -10.47
C PHE A 137 -7.39 -5.21 -9.26
N ASP A 138 -8.01 -6.21 -8.64
CA ASP A 138 -8.84 -6.05 -7.44
C ASP A 138 -8.13 -5.35 -6.29
N PHE A 139 -6.81 -5.50 -6.17
CA PHE A 139 -5.99 -4.80 -5.18
C PHE A 139 -5.98 -3.29 -5.34
N ILE A 140 -6.40 -2.75 -6.49
CA ILE A 140 -6.50 -1.32 -6.76
C ILE A 140 -7.81 -0.77 -6.21
N TYR A 141 -8.93 -1.41 -6.53
CA TYR A 141 -10.26 -0.91 -6.17
C TYR A 141 -10.79 -1.45 -4.84
N ASN A 142 -10.24 -2.56 -4.35
CA ASN A 142 -10.47 -3.09 -3.00
C ASN A 142 -9.33 -2.72 -2.03
N TYR A 143 -8.48 -1.75 -2.38
CA TYR A 143 -7.35 -1.33 -1.52
C TYR A 143 -7.80 -0.92 -0.10
N GLY A 144 -9.00 -0.36 0.03
CA GLY A 144 -9.63 -0.07 1.34
C GLY A 144 -10.32 -1.25 2.01
N GLU A 145 -10.63 -2.33 1.28
CA GLU A 145 -11.25 -3.55 1.83
C GLU A 145 -10.21 -4.64 2.18
N LYS A 146 -8.99 -4.58 1.62
CA LYS A 146 -7.96 -5.63 1.77
C LYS A 146 -7.31 -5.72 3.17
N PHE A 147 -7.72 -4.91 4.14
CA PHE A 147 -7.42 -5.18 5.54
C PHE A 147 -8.54 -4.62 6.45
N HIS A 148 -9.74 -5.19 6.35
CA HIS A 148 -10.61 -5.31 7.52
C HIS A 148 -10.30 -6.67 8.16
N PRO A 149 -9.32 -6.76 9.07
CA PRO A 149 -9.30 -7.87 10.00
C PRO A 149 -10.72 -7.99 10.56
N THR A 150 -11.26 -9.20 10.54
CA THR A 150 -12.56 -9.45 11.18
C THR A 150 -12.51 -8.86 12.58
N GLN A 151 -13.64 -8.43 13.12
CA GLN A 151 -13.67 -7.88 14.47
C GLN A 151 -12.99 -8.84 15.47
N GLU A 152 -13.10 -10.14 15.23
CA GLU A 152 -12.36 -11.21 15.92
C GLU A 152 -10.83 -11.11 15.77
N GLN A 153 -10.30 -10.92 14.56
CA GLN A 153 -8.86 -10.72 14.32
C GLN A 153 -8.32 -9.42 14.92
N LEU A 154 -9.12 -8.34 14.93
CA LEU A 154 -8.79 -7.08 15.61
C LEU A 154 -8.71 -7.29 17.12
N THR A 155 -9.73 -7.92 17.69
CA THR A 155 -9.77 -8.24 19.11
C THR A 155 -8.60 -9.14 19.51
N LEU A 156 -8.30 -10.18 18.73
CA LEU A 156 -7.18 -11.08 19.00
C LEU A 156 -5.83 -10.34 19.01
N LYS A 157 -5.55 -9.53 17.98
CA LYS A 157 -4.31 -8.74 17.93
C LYS A 157 -4.23 -7.71 19.06
N ALA A 158 -5.34 -7.04 19.37
CA ALA A 158 -5.39 -6.09 20.47
C ALA A 158 -5.13 -6.79 21.82
N SER A 159 -5.71 -7.97 22.03
CA SER A 159 -5.46 -8.80 23.22
C SER A 159 -4.01 -9.27 23.31
N GLU A 160 -3.38 -9.68 22.20
CA GLU A 160 -1.96 -10.06 22.18
C GLU A 160 -1.04 -8.87 22.51
N VAL A 161 -1.36 -7.68 22.01
CA VAL A 161 -0.60 -6.46 22.32
C VAL A 161 -0.76 -6.08 23.79
N LEU A 162 -1.99 -6.09 24.32
CA LEU A 162 -2.26 -5.80 25.73
C LEU A 162 -1.60 -6.83 26.66
N ALA A 163 -1.59 -8.11 26.29
CA ALA A 163 -0.88 -9.16 27.03
C ALA A 163 0.63 -8.91 27.08
N LYS A 164 1.23 -8.50 25.95
CA LYS A 164 2.66 -8.13 25.92
C LYS A 164 2.97 -6.92 26.80
N ILE A 165 2.11 -5.88 26.77
CA ILE A 165 2.28 -4.70 27.63
C ILE A 165 2.16 -5.10 29.11
N HIS A 166 1.18 -5.94 29.44
CA HIS A 166 1.01 -6.50 30.77
C HIS A 166 2.27 -7.24 31.23
N ASP A 167 2.76 -8.21 30.46
CA ASP A 167 3.93 -9.02 30.81
C ASP A 167 5.19 -8.16 31.00
N GLN A 168 5.38 -7.14 30.15
CA GLN A 168 6.49 -6.20 30.28
C GLN A 168 6.38 -5.36 31.55
N LEU A 169 5.20 -4.87 31.92
CA LEU A 169 5.01 -4.06 33.13
C LEU A 169 5.09 -4.89 34.42
N VAL A 170 4.63 -6.13 34.42
CA VAL A 170 4.87 -7.06 35.55
C VAL A 170 6.38 -7.24 35.77
N SER A 171 7.16 -7.35 34.68
CA SER A 171 8.62 -7.51 34.77
C SER A 171 9.36 -6.30 35.37
N THR A 172 8.72 -5.12 35.42
CA THR A 172 9.27 -3.89 36.03
C THR A 172 8.79 -3.67 37.48
N ASN A 173 8.17 -4.67 38.10
CA ASN A 173 7.65 -4.63 39.48
C ASN A 173 6.46 -3.67 39.66
N TYR A 174 5.71 -3.40 38.58
CA TYR A 174 4.45 -2.66 38.61
C TYR A 174 3.36 -3.54 39.27
N THR A 175 2.63 -3.02 40.25
CA THR A 175 1.71 -3.83 41.06
C THR A 175 0.47 -4.26 40.27
N GLU A 176 -0.10 -5.45 40.57
CA GLU A 176 -1.27 -6.00 39.84
C GLU A 176 -2.43 -4.99 39.75
N LYS A 177 -2.75 -4.30 40.84
CA LYS A 177 -3.88 -3.37 40.88
C LYS A 177 -3.64 -2.10 40.06
N ASP A 178 -2.45 -1.51 40.13
CA ASP A 178 -2.13 -0.31 39.36
C ASP A 178 -1.97 -0.64 37.86
N LEU A 179 -1.47 -1.84 37.56
CA LEU A 179 -1.34 -2.35 36.20
C LEU A 179 -2.70 -2.54 35.52
N GLU A 180 -3.65 -3.19 36.19
CA GLU A 180 -5.01 -3.38 35.66
C GLU A 180 -5.69 -2.05 35.35
N ILE A 181 -5.58 -1.07 36.27
CA ILE A 181 -6.14 0.27 36.08
C ILE A 181 -5.47 0.98 34.89
N PHE A 182 -4.15 0.86 34.76
CA PHE A 182 -3.40 1.44 33.65
C PHE A 182 -3.83 0.86 32.30
N LEU A 183 -3.95 -0.47 32.19
CA LEU A 183 -4.37 -1.15 30.97
C LEU A 183 -5.80 -0.79 30.57
N ILE A 184 -6.73 -0.67 31.53
CA ILE A 184 -8.10 -0.22 31.28
C ILE A 184 -8.12 1.21 30.75
N ARG A 185 -7.32 2.12 31.31
CA ARG A 185 -7.21 3.51 30.83
C ARG A 185 -6.60 3.59 29.44
N LEU A 186 -5.57 2.80 29.17
CA LEU A 186 -4.96 2.70 27.86
C LEU A 186 -5.98 2.24 26.80
N LEU A 187 -6.76 1.19 27.12
CA LEU A 187 -7.82 0.70 26.26
C LEU A 187 -8.91 1.76 26.01
N PHE A 188 -9.28 2.51 27.05
CA PHE A 188 -10.23 3.62 26.91
C PHE A 188 -9.70 4.70 25.97
N CYS A 189 -8.43 5.10 26.10
CA CYS A 189 -7.85 6.14 25.24
C CYS A 189 -7.80 5.71 23.77
N LEU A 190 -7.46 4.44 23.49
CA LEU A 190 -7.49 3.89 22.14
C LEU A 190 -8.91 3.90 21.56
N TYR A 191 -9.90 3.46 22.35
CA TYR A 191 -11.31 3.49 21.94
C TYR A 191 -11.86 4.91 21.74
N ALA A 192 -11.44 5.86 22.58
CA ALA A 192 -11.88 7.24 22.50
C ALA A 192 -11.42 7.94 21.20
N GLU A 193 -10.22 7.62 20.72
CA GLU A 193 -9.70 8.08 19.43
C GLU A 193 -10.50 7.51 18.24
N ASP A 194 -10.83 6.21 18.28
CA ASP A 194 -11.57 5.56 17.18
C ASP A 194 -13.06 5.93 17.13
N THR A 195 -13.64 6.42 18.23
CA THR A 195 -15.07 6.76 18.33
C THR A 195 -15.39 8.25 18.26
N GLY A 196 -14.37 9.10 18.11
CA GLY A 196 -14.53 10.55 18.05
C GLY A 196 -14.81 11.21 19.42
N ILE A 197 -14.52 10.50 20.52
CA ILE A 197 -14.45 11.12 21.85
C ILE A 197 -13.20 12.01 21.94
N PHE A 198 -12.10 11.57 21.32
CA PHE A 198 -10.92 12.39 21.02
C PHE A 198 -10.92 12.79 19.54
N ASP A 199 -10.17 13.84 19.21
CA ASP A 199 -9.89 14.18 17.83
C ASP A 199 -9.07 13.06 17.16
N GLU A 200 -9.21 12.90 15.84
CA GLU A 200 -8.49 11.89 15.06
C GLU A 200 -6.96 12.00 15.30
N TYR A 201 -6.32 10.88 15.67
CA TYR A 201 -4.89 10.78 16.04
C TYR A 201 -4.44 11.57 17.29
N GLN A 202 -5.34 12.15 18.09
CA GLN A 202 -4.98 12.96 19.25
C GLN A 202 -4.15 12.20 20.31
N PHE A 203 -4.54 10.97 20.63
CA PHE A 203 -3.84 10.13 21.59
C PHE A 203 -2.54 9.58 21.00
N TYR A 204 -2.56 9.15 19.73
CA TYR A 204 -1.36 8.74 19.01
C TYR A 204 -0.29 9.84 18.98
N ASP A 205 -0.66 11.06 18.61
CA ASP A 205 0.25 12.19 18.54
C ASP A 205 0.77 12.60 19.92
N TYR A 206 -0.07 12.51 20.96
CA TYR A 206 0.36 12.74 22.34
C TYR A 206 1.48 11.78 22.76
N ILE A 207 1.33 10.48 22.50
CA ILE A 207 2.37 9.47 22.78
C ILE A 207 3.65 9.78 21.97
N LYS A 208 3.52 10.04 20.67
CA LYS A 208 4.65 10.30 19.78
C LYS A 208 5.45 11.55 20.16
N LEU A 209 4.78 12.57 20.70
CA LEU A 209 5.41 13.78 21.23
C LEU A 209 6.11 13.50 22.57
N SER A 210 5.53 12.64 23.42
CA SER A 210 6.13 12.25 24.71
C SER A 210 7.43 11.48 24.55
N ASP A 211 7.59 10.72 23.46
CA ASP A 211 8.83 9.99 23.12
C ASP A 211 10.00 10.93 22.80
N LYS A 212 9.70 12.15 22.34
CA LYS A 212 10.70 13.19 22.03
C LYS A 212 10.99 14.12 23.22
N ASN A 213 10.11 14.14 24.22
CA ASN A 213 10.29 14.93 25.45
C ASN A 213 9.58 14.23 26.63
N PRO A 214 10.29 13.38 27.39
CA PRO A 214 9.68 12.56 28.45
C PRO A 214 9.10 13.37 29.62
N TYR A 215 9.35 14.69 29.69
CA TYR A 215 8.83 15.58 30.73
C TYR A 215 7.43 16.13 30.43
N ILE A 216 6.87 15.91 29.23
CA ILE A 216 5.48 16.30 28.91
C ILE A 216 4.45 15.53 29.76
N LEU A 217 4.80 14.33 30.23
CA LEU A 217 3.93 13.47 31.04
C LEU A 217 3.75 13.93 32.51
N LEU A 218 4.47 14.97 32.95
CA LEU A 218 4.45 15.43 34.36
C LEU A 218 3.63 16.71 34.58
N ILE A 219 2.95 17.26 33.57
CA ILE A 219 2.24 18.56 33.67
C ILE A 219 0.78 18.50 33.18
N SER A 220 0.10 17.37 33.36
CA SER A 220 -1.36 17.27 33.16
C SER A 220 -2.02 16.53 34.30
#